data_AF-A0A7S1BCY4-F1
#
_entry.id   AF-A0A7S1BCY4-F1
#
_cell.length_a   1.000
_cell.length_b   1.000
_cell.length_c   1.000
_cell.angle_alpha   90.00
_cell.angle_beta   90.00
_cell.angle_gamma   90.00
#
_symmetry.space_group_name_H-M   'P 1'
#
loop_
_entity.id
_entity.type
_entity.pdbx_description
1 polymer ?
#
loop_
_entity_poly.entity_id
_entity_poly.type
_entity_poly.pdbx_seq_one_letter_code
_entity_poly.pdbx_strand_id
1 'polypeptide(L)'
;AIIWLSMVEGGQGSLVGLQPIQFDLYKDSHPITYLSTKVAFTGDNLDRYLLGRQFMVCLVVFTVNMSGGPIGGAELWGYPDWVKNIFFTTGFAMILFTCQVGQLASQVNGSLNMLDYINNYGCLITFYTAMLLEFSGLLHSSYLVQYLVSAISGKKIESNEPPRTALQGLWYWFRCLYSLAILVFCFAVT
;
A
#
# COMPACT_ATOMS: atom_id res chain seq x y z
N ALA A 1 8.71 11.78 -0.40
CA ALA A 1 7.64 11.10 0.34
C ALA A 1 6.28 11.32 -0.31
N ILE A 2 5.75 12.55 -0.38
CA ILE A 2 4.39 12.82 -0.86
C ILE A 2 4.18 12.50 -2.34
N ILE A 3 5.13 12.87 -3.22
CA ILE A 3 5.08 12.48 -4.64
C ILE A 3 4.96 10.97 -4.81
N TRP A 4 5.70 10.22 -3.99
CA TRP A 4 5.67 8.77 -4.03
C TRP A 4 4.34 8.22 -3.48
N LEU A 5 3.80 8.81 -2.42
CA LEU A 5 2.46 8.50 -1.90
C LEU A 5 1.39 8.65 -2.99
N SER A 6 1.47 9.72 -3.79
CA SER A 6 0.55 9.92 -4.91
C SER A 6 0.67 8.84 -5.99
N MET A 7 1.88 8.36 -6.28
CA MET A 7 2.07 7.24 -7.20
C MET A 7 1.50 5.94 -6.64
N VAL A 8 1.68 5.69 -5.33
CA VAL A 8 1.19 4.51 -4.62
C VAL A 8 -0.35 4.46 -4.61
N GLU A 9 -1.00 5.57 -4.25
CA GLU A 9 -2.46 5.66 -4.11
C GLU A 9 -3.19 5.74 -5.46
N GLY A 10 -2.74 6.64 -6.35
CA GLY A 10 -3.34 6.74 -7.68
C GLY A 10 -3.10 5.50 -8.53
N GLY A 11 -1.94 4.86 -8.37
CA GLY A 11 -1.62 3.60 -9.06
C GLY A 11 -2.52 2.45 -8.61
N GLN A 12 -2.85 2.37 -7.32
CA GLN A 12 -3.83 1.41 -6.81
C GLN A 12 -5.22 1.65 -7.38
N GLY A 13 -5.72 2.89 -7.35
CA GLY A 13 -7.04 3.21 -7.90
C GLY A 13 -7.16 2.81 -9.37
N SER A 14 -6.10 3.06 -10.14
CA SER A 14 -6.01 2.70 -11.56
C SER A 14 -5.95 1.17 -11.75
N LEU A 15 -5.11 0.45 -11.01
CA LEU A 15 -4.98 -1.02 -11.14
C LEU A 15 -6.26 -1.75 -10.74
N VAL A 16 -6.94 -1.32 -9.67
CA VAL A 16 -8.23 -1.92 -9.27
C VAL A 16 -9.31 -1.60 -10.31
N GLY A 17 -9.34 -0.37 -10.83
CA GLY A 17 -10.29 0.03 -11.87
C GLY A 17 -10.11 -0.70 -13.21
N LEU A 18 -8.88 -1.14 -13.51
CA LEU A 18 -8.56 -1.89 -14.74
C LEU A 18 -8.77 -3.40 -14.62
N GLN A 19 -9.07 -3.93 -13.43
CA GLN A 19 -9.31 -5.36 -13.21
C GLN A 19 -10.35 -6.00 -14.15
N PRO A 20 -11.49 -5.36 -14.50
CA PRO A 20 -12.46 -5.95 -15.42
C PRO A 20 -12.06 -5.87 -16.91
N ILE A 21 -10.97 -5.17 -17.25
CA ILE A 21 -10.57 -4.92 -18.64
C ILE A 21 -9.44 -5.88 -19.04
N GLN A 22 -9.61 -6.57 -20.17
CA GLN A 22 -8.56 -7.46 -20.70
C GLN A 22 -7.30 -6.66 -21.03
N PHE A 23 -6.15 -7.08 -20.49
CA PHE A 23 -4.91 -6.33 -20.61
C PHE A 23 -4.35 -6.27 -22.04
N ASP A 24 -4.70 -7.22 -22.91
CA ASP A 24 -4.21 -7.24 -24.30
C ASP A 24 -4.77 -6.09 -25.16
N LEU A 25 -5.89 -5.46 -24.75
CA LEU A 25 -6.53 -4.36 -25.48
C LEU A 25 -5.67 -3.10 -25.62
N TYR A 26 -4.75 -2.86 -24.68
CA TYR A 26 -3.92 -1.64 -24.62
C TYR A 26 -2.43 -1.94 -24.73
N LYS A 27 -2.06 -3.14 -25.20
CA LYS A 27 -0.67 -3.55 -25.35
C LYS A 27 0.14 -2.61 -26.25
N ASP A 28 -0.44 -2.17 -27.36
CA ASP A 28 0.24 -1.33 -28.35
C ASP A 28 0.18 0.17 -28.03
N SER A 29 -0.84 0.60 -27.27
CA SER A 29 -1.00 2.01 -26.87
C SER A 29 -0.25 2.37 -25.60
N HIS A 30 -0.25 1.50 -24.59
CA HIS A 30 0.33 1.75 -23.26
C HIS A 30 1.17 0.56 -22.80
N PRO A 31 2.40 0.41 -23.32
CA PRO A 31 3.23 -0.77 -23.07
C PRO A 31 3.67 -0.90 -21.60
N ILE A 32 3.85 0.22 -20.88
CA ILE A 32 4.24 0.19 -19.45
C ILE A 32 3.06 -0.28 -18.60
N THR A 33 1.87 0.23 -18.90
CA THR A 33 0.61 -0.21 -18.28
C THR A 33 0.37 -1.69 -18.52
N TYR A 34 0.59 -2.19 -19.74
CA TYR A 34 0.49 -3.61 -20.06
C TYR A 34 1.42 -4.48 -19.20
N LEU A 35 2.65 -4.05 -18.96
CA LEU A 35 3.61 -4.81 -18.15
C LEU A 35 3.13 -4.94 -16.69
N SER A 36 2.66 -3.86 -16.08
CA SER A 36 2.20 -3.88 -14.69
C SER A 36 0.88 -4.64 -14.54
N THR A 37 -0.08 -4.43 -15.45
CA THR A 37 -1.40 -5.10 -15.39
C THR A 37 -1.33 -6.58 -15.72
N LYS A 38 -0.48 -6.99 -16.68
CA LYS A 38 -0.24 -8.41 -16.96
C LYS A 38 0.25 -9.14 -15.72
N VAL A 39 1.20 -8.56 -14.99
CA VAL A 39 1.73 -9.17 -13.76
C VAL A 39 0.69 -9.12 -12.63
N ALA A 40 0.01 -7.98 -12.46
CA ALA A 40 -0.98 -7.78 -11.40
C ALA A 40 -2.19 -8.71 -11.53
N PHE A 41 -2.70 -8.91 -12.75
CA PHE A 41 -3.91 -9.70 -13.00
C PHE A 41 -3.62 -11.20 -13.26
N THR A 42 -2.36 -11.63 -13.17
CA THR A 42 -2.02 -13.06 -13.20
C THR A 42 -2.11 -13.66 -11.79
N GLY A 43 -3.00 -14.63 -11.58
CA GLY A 43 -3.16 -15.31 -10.29
C GLY A 43 -3.67 -14.37 -9.19
N ASP A 44 -3.10 -14.49 -7.98
CA ASP A 44 -3.47 -13.66 -6.82
C ASP A 44 -2.51 -12.48 -6.61
N ASN A 45 -1.79 -12.07 -7.66
CA ASN A 45 -0.77 -11.01 -7.56
C ASN A 45 -1.36 -9.63 -7.26
N LEU A 46 -2.60 -9.35 -7.66
CA LEU A 46 -3.27 -8.09 -7.34
C LEU A 46 -3.46 -7.96 -5.83
N ASP A 47 -3.92 -9.02 -5.16
CA ASP A 47 -4.12 -9.03 -3.71
C ASP A 47 -2.79 -8.92 -2.96
N ARG A 48 -1.74 -9.60 -3.44
CA ARG A 48 -0.36 -9.46 -2.93
C ARG A 48 0.15 -8.03 -3.08
N TYR A 49 -0.07 -7.42 -4.23
CA TYR A 49 0.27 -6.02 -4.48
C TYR A 49 -0.48 -5.11 -3.51
N LEU A 50 -1.80 -5.31 -3.34
CA LEU A 50 -2.61 -4.50 -2.42
C LEU A 50 -2.07 -4.59 -0.99
N LEU A 51 -1.67 -5.78 -0.54
CA LEU A 51 -1.08 -5.96 0.78
C LEU A 51 0.27 -5.24 0.91
N GLY A 52 1.22 -5.50 -0.01
CA GLY A 52 2.54 -4.87 -0.03
C GLY A 52 2.47 -3.35 -0.08
N ARG A 53 1.52 -2.83 -0.86
CA ARG A 53 1.25 -1.39 -0.98
C ARG A 53 0.81 -0.76 0.33
N GLN A 54 -0.09 -1.40 1.09
CA GLN A 54 -0.61 -0.79 2.33
C GLN A 54 0.49 -0.52 3.35
N PHE A 55 1.50 -1.39 3.40
CA PHE A 55 2.67 -1.16 4.23
C PHE A 55 3.47 0.07 3.78
N MET A 56 3.66 0.25 2.47
CA MET A 56 4.33 1.44 1.92
C MET A 56 3.59 2.72 2.30
N VAL A 57 2.26 2.73 2.21
CA VAL A 57 1.43 3.87 2.59
C VAL A 57 1.65 4.22 4.06
N CYS A 58 1.56 3.23 4.96
CA CYS A 58 1.80 3.43 6.39
C CYS A 58 3.20 3.99 6.66
N LEU A 59 4.24 3.43 6.03
CA LEU A 59 5.61 3.92 6.18
C LEU A 59 5.76 5.37 5.71
N VAL A 60 5.19 5.71 4.56
CA VAL A 60 5.31 7.07 3.99
C VAL A 60 4.53 8.08 4.82
N VAL A 61 3.30 7.75 5.23
CA VAL A 61 2.47 8.62 6.09
C VAL A 61 3.13 8.82 7.44
N PHE A 62 3.66 7.76 8.06
CA PHE A 62 4.40 7.85 9.32
C PHE A 62 5.64 8.72 9.19
N THR A 63 6.44 8.53 8.13
CA THR A 63 7.64 9.35 7.86
C THR A 63 7.27 10.82 7.68
N VAL A 64 6.20 11.13 6.94
CA VAL A 64 5.76 12.52 6.74
C VAL A 64 5.26 13.13 8.04
N ASN A 65 4.49 12.39 8.84
CA ASN A 65 4.02 12.86 10.14
C ASN A 65 5.19 13.14 11.10
N MET A 66 6.22 12.27 11.12
CA MET A 66 7.41 12.50 11.94
C MET A 66 8.25 13.68 11.45
N SER A 67 8.32 13.90 10.14
CA SER A 67 9.04 15.04 9.56
C SER A 67 8.34 16.38 9.82
N GLY A 68 7.02 16.37 10.06
CA GLY A 68 6.23 17.57 10.35
C GLY A 68 5.96 17.80 11.84
N GLY A 69 6.57 17.02 12.73
CA GLY A 69 6.42 17.20 14.18
C GLY A 69 7.05 18.52 14.66
N PRO A 70 6.43 19.21 15.63
CA PRO A 70 6.96 20.48 16.13
C PRO A 70 8.29 20.28 16.87
N ILE A 71 9.30 21.08 16.53
CA ILE A 71 10.56 21.13 17.27
C ILE A 71 10.31 21.92 18.57
N GLY A 72 10.72 21.35 19.70
CA GLY A 72 10.56 21.99 21.01
C GLY A 72 11.18 23.39 21.03
N GLY A 73 10.35 24.41 21.31
CA GLY A 73 10.78 25.81 21.42
C GLY A 73 10.62 26.66 20.15
N ALA A 74 10.08 26.13 19.05
CA ALA A 74 9.80 26.93 17.85
C ALA A 74 8.53 27.79 18.02
N GLU A 75 8.69 29.11 18.04
CA GLU A 75 7.55 30.03 17.95
C GLU A 75 6.98 30.05 16.53
N LEU A 76 5.90 29.29 16.31
CA LEU A 76 5.17 29.34 15.05
C LEU A 76 4.40 30.66 14.93
N TRP A 77 5.00 31.62 14.22
CA TRP A 77 4.35 32.76 13.53
C TRP A 77 3.26 33.51 14.33
N GLY A 78 3.41 33.63 15.65
CA GLY A 78 2.44 34.33 16.50
C GLY A 78 1.04 33.70 16.56
N TYR A 79 0.86 32.44 16.15
CA TYR A 79 -0.46 31.79 16.20
C TYR A 79 -0.95 31.58 17.65
N PRO A 80 -2.27 31.60 17.90
CA PRO A 80 -2.83 31.27 19.20
C PRO A 80 -2.43 29.86 19.66
N ASP A 81 -2.15 29.67 20.94
CA ASP A 81 -1.65 28.40 21.48
C ASP A 81 -2.63 27.23 21.30
N TRP A 82 -3.94 27.49 21.26
CA TRP A 82 -4.94 26.47 20.98
C TRP A 82 -4.85 25.93 19.53
N VAL A 83 -4.53 26.79 18.55
CA VAL A 83 -4.32 26.38 17.15
C VAL A 83 -3.03 25.56 17.04
N LYS A 84 -1.96 26.00 17.71
CA LYS A 84 -0.68 25.29 17.74
C LYS A 84 -0.85 23.87 18.28
N ASN A 85 -1.51 23.73 19.42
CA ASN A 85 -1.73 22.44 20.07
C ASN A 85 -2.61 21.50 19.23
N ILE A 86 -3.71 21.99 18.66
CA ILE A 86 -4.61 21.13 17.87
C ILE A 86 -3.99 20.74 16.54
N PHE A 87 -3.41 21.66 15.76
CA PHE A 87 -2.98 21.35 14.40
C PHE A 87 -1.57 20.77 14.31
N PHE A 88 -0.64 21.23 15.15
CA PHE A 88 0.77 20.88 15.03
C PHE A 88 1.17 19.84 16.08
N THR A 89 0.78 20.01 17.34
CA THR A 89 1.15 19.04 18.40
C THR A 89 0.47 17.68 18.21
N THR A 90 -0.78 17.63 17.74
CA THR A 90 -1.42 16.34 17.42
C THR A 90 -1.02 15.76 16.07
N GLY A 91 -0.33 16.52 15.21
CA GLY A 91 -0.02 16.13 13.83
C GLY A 91 -1.20 16.22 12.85
N PHE A 92 -2.35 16.74 13.27
CA PHE A 92 -3.56 16.82 12.43
C PHE A 92 -3.35 17.57 11.11
N ALA A 93 -2.54 18.64 11.10
CA ALA A 93 -2.22 19.37 9.87
C ALA A 93 -1.49 18.50 8.84
N MET A 94 -0.56 17.66 9.29
CA MET A 94 0.20 16.76 8.42
C MET A 94 -0.67 15.62 7.89
N ILE A 95 -1.63 15.13 8.69
CA ILE A 95 -2.62 14.15 8.26
C ILE A 95 -3.50 14.75 7.16
N LEU A 96 -4.05 15.96 7.36
CA LEU A 96 -4.87 16.61 6.33
C LEU A 96 -4.08 16.86 5.05
N PHE A 97 -2.83 17.31 5.16
CA PHE A 97 -1.96 17.53 4.01
C PHE A 97 -1.67 16.24 3.24
N THR A 98 -1.32 15.16 3.94
CA THR A 98 -1.05 13.86 3.31
C THR A 98 -2.30 13.28 2.66
N CYS A 99 -3.47 13.36 3.31
CA CYS A 99 -4.72 12.89 2.72
C CYS A 99 -5.12 13.69 1.47
N GLN A 100 -5.13 15.03 1.54
CA GLN A 100 -5.62 15.86 0.43
C GLN A 100 -4.65 15.91 -0.74
N VAL A 101 -3.38 16.21 -0.47
CA VAL A 101 -2.36 16.40 -1.53
C VAL A 101 -1.74 15.07 -1.92
N GLY A 102 -1.50 14.19 -0.95
CA GLY A 102 -0.82 12.92 -1.20
C GLY A 102 -1.71 11.83 -1.77
N GLN A 103 -2.96 11.69 -1.30
CA GLN A 103 -3.79 10.52 -1.63
C GLN A 103 -4.98 10.87 -2.52
N LEU A 104 -5.83 11.82 -2.08
CA LEU A 104 -7.15 12.05 -2.69
C LEU A 104 -7.04 12.55 -4.13
N ALA A 105 -6.19 13.56 -4.37
CA ALA A 105 -5.98 14.11 -5.71
C ALA A 105 -5.49 13.05 -6.71
N SER A 106 -4.56 12.20 -6.30
CA SER A 106 -4.06 11.10 -7.13
C SER A 106 -5.08 10.00 -7.38
N GLN A 107 -5.93 9.68 -6.40
CA GLN A 107 -6.99 8.67 -6.57
C GLN A 107 -8.05 9.15 -7.55
N VAL A 108 -8.43 10.43 -7.50
CA VAL A 108 -9.37 11.03 -8.46
C VAL A 108 -8.77 11.07 -9.87
N ASN A 109 -7.50 11.45 -10.01
CA ASN A 109 -6.86 11.44 -11.32
C ASN A 109 -6.71 10.01 -11.87
N GLY A 110 -6.33 9.07 -11.01
CA GLY A 110 -6.21 7.66 -11.35
C GLY A 110 -7.55 7.01 -11.72
N SER A 111 -8.68 7.45 -11.16
CA SER A 111 -10.00 6.90 -11.51
C SER A 111 -10.55 7.43 -12.84
N LEU A 112 -10.16 8.64 -13.26
CA LEU A 112 -10.58 9.23 -14.53
C LEU A 112 -9.70 8.78 -15.70
N ASN A 113 -8.38 8.74 -15.50
CA ASN A 113 -7.40 8.44 -16.56
C ASN A 113 -6.52 7.23 -16.18
N MET A 114 -7.16 6.09 -15.90
CA MET A 114 -6.50 4.90 -15.33
C MET A 114 -5.29 4.42 -16.15
N LEU A 115 -5.43 4.35 -17.49
CA LEU A 115 -4.38 3.84 -18.38
C LEU A 115 -3.18 4.78 -18.46
N ASP A 116 -3.43 6.07 -18.66
CA ASP A 116 -2.39 7.10 -18.75
C ASP A 116 -1.67 7.28 -17.41
N TYR A 117 -2.42 7.22 -16.29
CA TYR A 117 -1.87 7.43 -14.96
C TYR A 117 -0.79 6.40 -14.62
N ILE A 118 -0.98 5.12 -14.97
CA ILE A 118 -0.01 4.06 -14.66
C ILE A 118 1.02 3.81 -15.77
N ASN A 119 0.90 4.49 -16.92
CA ASN A 119 1.83 4.37 -18.05
C ASN A 119 3.13 5.17 -17.83
N ASN A 120 3.73 5.04 -16.65
CA ASN A 120 4.97 5.72 -16.31
C ASN A 120 5.89 4.83 -15.49
N TYR A 121 7.20 5.04 -15.63
CA TYR A 121 8.21 4.24 -14.92
C TYR A 121 8.14 4.38 -13.41
N GLY A 122 7.68 5.52 -12.87
CA GLY A 122 7.52 5.73 -11.43
C GLY A 122 6.47 4.79 -10.82
N CYS A 123 5.31 4.66 -11.46
CA CYS A 123 4.26 3.72 -11.07
C CYS A 123 4.70 2.27 -11.26
N LEU A 124 5.46 1.96 -12.32
CA LEU A 124 6.00 0.61 -12.52
C LEU A 124 7.04 0.23 -11.44
N ILE A 125 7.95 1.13 -11.10
CA ILE A 125 8.91 0.92 -9.99
C ILE A 125 8.16 0.74 -8.67
N THR A 126 7.14 1.57 -8.43
CA THR A 126 6.31 1.50 -7.22
C THR A 126 5.58 0.15 -7.12
N PHE A 127 5.04 -0.34 -8.25
CA PHE A 127 4.41 -1.66 -8.33
C PHE A 127 5.38 -2.78 -7.98
N TYR A 128 6.56 -2.82 -8.60
CA TYR A 128 7.56 -3.84 -8.27
C TYR A 128 8.08 -3.71 -6.83
N THR A 129 8.19 -2.50 -6.29
CA THR A 129 8.57 -2.27 -4.90
C THR A 129 7.53 -2.87 -3.94
N ALA A 130 6.24 -2.68 -4.21
CA ALA A 130 5.16 -3.28 -3.43
C ALA A 130 5.21 -4.81 -3.52
N MET A 131 5.47 -5.38 -4.70
CA MET A 131 5.64 -6.82 -4.86
C MET A 131 6.87 -7.37 -4.12
N LEU A 132 8.00 -6.63 -4.12
CA LEU A 132 9.21 -7.01 -3.38
C LEU A 132 9.00 -6.98 -1.87
N LEU A 133 8.28 -5.97 -1.37
CA LEU A 133 7.91 -5.88 0.04
C LEU A 133 7.01 -7.04 0.45
N GLU A 134 6.07 -7.43 -0.39
CA GLU A 134 5.28 -8.62 -0.12
C GLU A 134 6.12 -9.91 -0.17
N PHE A 135 7.05 -10.00 -1.14
CA PHE A 135 7.98 -11.13 -1.23
C PHE A 135 8.85 -11.29 0.04
N SER A 136 9.24 -10.17 0.68
CA SER A 136 10.01 -10.17 1.92
C SER A 136 9.35 -10.93 3.07
N GLY A 137 8.03 -11.10 3.03
CA GLY A 137 7.29 -11.85 4.05
C GLY A 137 6.94 -11.05 5.30
N LEU A 138 7.32 -9.76 5.40
CA LEU A 138 7.03 -8.92 6.56
C LEU A 138 5.52 -8.80 6.85
N LEU A 139 4.68 -8.91 5.83
CA LEU A 139 3.23 -8.73 5.93
C LEU A 139 2.45 -10.04 6.03
N HIS A 140 3.12 -11.19 6.07
CA HIS A 140 2.45 -12.49 6.05
C HIS A 140 1.58 -12.78 7.29
N SER A 141 1.72 -12.02 8.38
CA SER A 141 0.78 -12.05 9.51
C SER A 141 -0.64 -11.61 9.12
N SER A 142 -0.80 -10.75 8.11
CA SER A 142 -2.11 -10.33 7.61
C SER A 142 -2.91 -11.50 7.00
N TYR A 143 -2.23 -12.47 6.37
CA TYR A 143 -2.88 -13.68 5.88
C TYR A 143 -3.37 -14.58 7.01
N LEU A 144 -2.69 -14.61 8.16
CA LEU A 144 -3.20 -15.30 9.34
C LEU A 144 -4.50 -14.65 9.83
N VAL A 145 -4.54 -13.31 9.84
CA VAL A 145 -5.77 -12.57 10.15
C VAL A 145 -6.86 -12.86 9.11
N GLN A 146 -6.52 -12.93 7.82
CA GLN A 146 -7.46 -13.31 6.76
C GLN A 146 -8.04 -14.71 6.99
N TYR A 147 -7.22 -15.70 7.37
CA TYR A 147 -7.69 -17.04 7.71
C TYR A 147 -8.60 -17.05 8.94
N LEU A 148 -8.28 -16.27 9.98
CA LEU A 148 -9.12 -16.13 11.16
C LEU A 148 -10.48 -15.50 10.82
N VAL A 149 -10.49 -14.41 10.05
CA VAL A 149 -11.71 -13.73 9.62
C VAL A 149 -12.54 -14.63 8.69
N SER A 150 -11.89 -15.37 7.80
CA SER A 150 -12.52 -16.39 6.95
C SER A 150 -13.19 -17.49 7.78
N ALA A 151 -12.50 -18.00 8.80
CA ALA A 151 -13.03 -19.03 9.70
C ALA A 151 -14.24 -18.52 10.48
N ILE A 152 -14.20 -17.29 10.97
CA ILE A 152 -15.31 -16.65 11.69
C ILE A 152 -16.49 -16.37 10.75
N SER A 153 -16.21 -15.92 9.52
CA SER A 153 -17.23 -15.53 8.55
C SER A 153 -17.83 -16.72 7.77
N GLY A 154 -17.26 -17.92 7.91
CA GLY A 154 -17.67 -19.11 7.17
C GLY A 154 -17.43 -19.04 5.65
N LYS A 155 -16.70 -18.03 5.15
CA LYS A 155 -16.39 -17.86 3.73
C LYS A 155 -15.04 -18.51 3.40
N LYS A 156 -15.03 -19.35 2.36
CA LYS A 156 -13.78 -19.93 1.82
C LYS A 156 -12.99 -18.84 1.12
N ILE A 157 -11.67 -18.87 1.28
CA ILE A 157 -10.75 -18.01 0.54
C ILE A 157 -10.64 -18.60 -0.86
N GLU A 158 -11.19 -17.91 -1.85
CA GLU A 158 -11.00 -18.25 -3.26
C GLU A 158 -9.61 -17.78 -3.68
N SER A 159 -8.80 -18.70 -4.19
CA SER A 159 -7.46 -18.44 -4.70
C SER A 159 -7.42 -18.95 -6.14
N ASN A 160 -6.89 -18.12 -7.04
CA ASN A 160 -6.75 -18.46 -8.45
C ASN A 160 -5.45 -19.23 -8.73
N GLU A 161 -4.72 -19.66 -7.70
CA GLU A 161 -3.44 -20.35 -7.82
C GLU A 161 -3.54 -21.86 -7.53
N PRO A 162 -2.67 -22.68 -8.17
CA PRO A 162 -2.61 -24.12 -7.89
C PRO A 162 -2.21 -24.39 -6.43
N PRO A 163 -2.59 -25.55 -5.87
CA PRO A 163 -2.27 -25.91 -4.49
C PRO A 163 -0.75 -25.92 -4.27
N ARG A 164 -0.32 -25.24 -3.20
CA ARG A 164 1.10 -25.06 -2.85
C ARG A 164 1.79 -26.41 -2.66
N THR A 165 2.99 -26.56 -3.23
CA THR A 165 3.84 -27.74 -2.97
C THR A 165 4.31 -27.76 -1.51
N ALA A 166 4.60 -28.93 -0.93
CA ALA A 166 5.00 -29.07 0.48
C ALA A 166 6.15 -28.12 0.90
N LEU A 167 7.16 -27.94 0.04
CA LEU A 167 8.30 -27.04 0.29
C LEU A 167 7.89 -25.56 0.24
N GLN A 168 7.01 -25.20 -0.69
CA GLN A 168 6.43 -23.85 -0.77
C GLN A 168 5.52 -23.54 0.43
N GLY A 169 4.77 -24.55 0.91
CA GLY A 169 3.96 -24.46 2.12
C GLY A 169 4.80 -24.22 3.37
N LEU A 170 5.90 -24.96 3.53
CA LEU A 170 6.83 -24.78 4.66
C LEU A 170 7.44 -23.37 4.63
N TRP A 171 7.91 -22.92 3.47
CA TRP A 171 8.46 -21.57 3.29
C TRP A 171 7.46 -20.46 3.58
N TYR A 172 6.19 -20.67 3.22
CA TYR A 172 5.11 -19.76 3.54
C TYR A 172 4.86 -19.67 5.06
N TRP A 173 4.72 -20.81 5.74
CA TRP A 173 4.48 -20.84 7.19
C TRP A 173 5.66 -20.26 7.98
N PHE A 174 6.89 -20.49 7.54
CA PHE A 174 8.07 -19.86 8.13
C PHE A 174 7.96 -18.32 8.09
N ARG A 175 7.60 -17.75 6.94
CA ARG A 175 7.41 -16.29 6.80
C ARG A 175 6.23 -15.77 7.63
N CYS A 176 5.13 -16.53 7.72
CA CYS A 176 4.02 -16.19 8.62
C CYS A 176 4.46 -16.13 10.09
N LEU A 177 5.22 -17.12 10.56
CA LEU A 177 5.74 -17.13 11.95
C LEU A 177 6.74 -16.02 12.20
N TYR A 178 7.64 -15.75 11.24
CA TYR A 178 8.60 -14.65 11.30
C TYR A 178 7.90 -13.28 11.41
N SER A 179 6.92 -13.02 10.54
CA SER A 179 6.12 -11.79 10.58
C SER A 179 5.36 -11.65 11.90
N LEU A 180 4.75 -12.73 12.40
CA LEU A 180 4.03 -12.72 13.67
C LEU A 180 4.96 -12.47 14.86
N ALA A 181 6.17 -13.04 14.85
CA ALA A 181 7.17 -12.80 15.89
C ALA A 181 7.60 -11.32 15.93
N ILE A 182 7.83 -10.70 14.77
CA ILE A 182 8.13 -9.26 14.69
C ILE A 182 6.96 -8.44 15.24
N LEU A 183 5.73 -8.77 14.85
CA LEU A 183 4.55 -8.04 15.31
C LEU A 183 4.40 -8.09 16.84
N VAL A 184 4.53 -9.29 17.42
CA VAL A 184 4.46 -9.49 18.88
C VAL A 184 5.59 -8.73 19.59
N PHE A 185 6.80 -8.76 19.02
CA PHE A 185 7.93 -8.00 19.54
C PHE A 185 7.65 -6.48 19.52
N CYS A 186 7.12 -5.95 18.42
CA CYS A 186 6.74 -4.54 18.33
C CYS A 186 5.70 -4.16 19.39
N PHE A 187 4.69 -4.98 19.63
CA PHE A 187 3.70 -4.74 20.70
C PHE A 187 4.27 -4.84 22.12
N ALA A 188 5.31 -5.65 22.33
CA ALA A 188 5.93 -5.79 23.64
C ALA A 188 6.89 -4.63 23.99
N VAL A 189 7.44 -3.96 22.97
CA VAL A 189 8.47 -2.91 23.11
C VAL A 189 7.89 -1.50 23.00
N THR A 190 6.72 -1.34 22.38
CA THR A 190 5.99 -0.07 22.25
C THR A 190 5.09 0.18 23.45
#